data_AF-G4KLK2-F1
#
_entry.id   AF-G4KLK2-F1
#
_cell.length_a   1.000
_cell.length_b   1.000
_cell.length_c   1.000
_cell.angle_alpha   90.00
_cell.angle_beta   90.00
_cell.angle_gamma   90.00
#
_symmetry.space_group_name_H-M   'P 1'
#
loop_
_entity.id
_entity.type
_entity.pdbx_description
1 polymer ?
#
loop_
_entity_poly.entity_id
_entity_poly.type
_entity_poly.pdbx_seq_one_letter_code
_entity_poly.pdbx_strand_id
1 'polypeptide(L)'
;MPIFFYLFATLITISSLCVVLSKNSVYSVLWLIFAFINGAGLMILLGAEFLAMMLIVIYVGAVAVLFLFVIMMLDMHFNKTITQLKANLALSIFIALIMFADLVIIILLGTKNINFNSNVSFVITNNISNTKAIGGILYTDFMLPFQMAGLILFVAMIACITLTLKKREGVKRQDISKQLRHNKENTILMTKPILNKGVENIKYE
;
A
#
# COMPACT_ATOMS: atom_id res chain seq x y z
N MET A 1 19.18 -26.95 -8.41
CA MET A 1 17.89 -26.34 -8.04
C MET A 1 17.68 -26.12 -6.55
N PRO A 2 17.90 -27.09 -5.63
CA PRO A 2 17.57 -26.87 -4.21
C PRO A 2 18.47 -25.81 -3.56
N ILE A 3 19.75 -25.70 -3.97
CA ILE A 3 20.67 -24.71 -3.41
C ILE A 3 20.21 -23.27 -3.67
N PHE A 4 19.73 -22.98 -4.88
CA PHE A 4 19.20 -21.66 -5.25
C PHE A 4 17.89 -21.37 -4.51
N PHE A 5 17.04 -22.39 -4.33
CA PHE A 5 15.82 -22.25 -3.53
C PHE A 5 16.14 -21.83 -2.09
N TYR A 6 17.03 -22.55 -1.39
CA TYR A 6 17.40 -22.22 -0.01
C TYR A 6 18.12 -20.87 0.08
N LEU A 7 18.92 -20.50 -0.92
CA LEU A 7 19.55 -19.18 -0.99
C LEU A 7 18.51 -18.06 -1.06
N PHE A 8 17.57 -18.12 -2.01
CA PHE A 8 16.54 -17.08 -2.13
C PHE A 8 15.58 -17.08 -0.93
N ALA A 9 15.24 -18.25 -0.38
CA ALA A 9 14.38 -18.40 0.79
C ALA A 9 15.03 -17.83 2.08
N THR A 10 16.34 -18.02 2.26
CA THR A 10 17.05 -17.42 3.41
C THR A 10 17.21 -15.91 3.24
N LEU A 11 17.51 -15.42 2.03
CA LEU A 11 17.59 -13.98 1.76
C LEU A 11 16.25 -13.26 1.95
N ILE A 12 15.13 -13.85 1.50
CA ILE A 12 13.81 -13.22 1.66
C ILE A 12 13.37 -13.18 3.13
N THR A 13 13.69 -14.20 3.92
CA THR A 13 13.36 -14.25 5.36
C THR A 13 14.20 -13.27 6.17
N ILE A 14 15.51 -13.21 5.91
CA ILE A 14 16.41 -12.23 6.55
C ILE A 14 15.98 -10.81 6.19
N SER A 15 15.72 -10.53 4.91
CA SER A 15 15.32 -9.19 4.47
C SER A 15 13.98 -8.77 5.06
N SER A 16 12.96 -9.65 5.07
CA SER A 16 11.68 -9.39 5.73
C SER A 16 11.84 -9.04 7.21
N LEU A 17 12.73 -9.75 7.91
CA LEU A 17 13.05 -9.46 9.31
C LEU A 17 13.75 -8.09 9.46
N CYS A 18 14.67 -7.75 8.56
CA CYS A 18 15.33 -6.43 8.52
C CYS A 18 14.36 -5.28 8.21
N VAL A 19 13.31 -5.50 7.38
CA VAL A 19 12.26 -4.49 7.12
C VAL A 19 11.60 -4.07 8.42
N VAL A 20 11.21 -5.02 9.26
CA VAL A 20 10.48 -4.76 10.51
C VAL A 20 11.39 -4.23 11.63
N LEU A 21 12.64 -4.69 11.69
CA LEU A 21 13.60 -4.26 12.73
C LEU A 21 14.29 -2.93 12.44
N SER A 22 14.31 -2.47 11.19
CA SER A 22 14.98 -1.23 10.81
C SER A 22 14.31 -0.01 11.46
N LYS A 23 15.11 0.80 12.17
CA LYS A 23 14.65 2.06 12.78
C LYS A 23 14.44 3.18 11.77
N ASN A 24 15.15 3.13 10.64
CA ASN A 24 15.02 4.13 9.59
C ASN A 24 14.09 3.58 8.49
N SER A 25 13.05 4.35 8.18
CA SER A 25 12.05 4.00 7.16
C SER A 25 12.68 3.81 5.78
N VAL A 26 13.71 4.57 5.41
CA VAL A 26 14.35 4.46 4.09
C VAL A 26 15.06 3.11 3.94
N TYR A 27 15.83 2.71 4.96
CA TYR A 27 16.45 1.39 4.96
C TYR A 27 15.41 0.27 5.00
N SER A 28 14.31 0.44 5.73
CA SER A 28 13.20 -0.53 5.76
C SER A 28 12.63 -0.79 4.37
N VAL A 29 12.36 0.26 3.58
CA VAL A 29 11.85 0.12 2.20
C VAL A 29 12.90 -0.50 1.27
N LEU A 30 14.18 -0.20 1.43
CA LEU A 30 15.24 -0.82 0.64
C LEU A 30 15.31 -2.35 0.88
N TRP A 31 15.19 -2.77 2.14
CA TRP A 31 15.10 -4.21 2.47
C TRP A 31 13.84 -4.86 1.90
N LEU A 32 12.73 -4.12 1.81
CA LEU A 32 11.49 -4.60 1.19
C LEU A 32 11.65 -4.83 -0.31
N ILE A 33 12.31 -3.91 -1.01
CA ILE A 33 12.65 -4.07 -2.45
C ILE A 33 13.51 -5.32 -2.63
N PHE A 34 14.52 -5.50 -1.78
CA PHE A 34 15.37 -6.68 -1.82
C PHE A 34 14.56 -7.97 -1.57
N ALA A 35 13.61 -7.98 -0.63
CA ALA A 35 12.73 -9.12 -0.39
C ALA A 35 11.89 -9.48 -1.63
N PHE A 36 11.29 -8.50 -2.31
CA PHE A 36 10.50 -8.74 -3.52
C PHE A 36 11.35 -9.26 -4.69
N ILE A 37 12.58 -8.80 -4.86
CA ILE A 37 13.51 -9.33 -5.88
C ILE A 37 13.83 -10.80 -5.61
N ASN A 38 14.13 -11.16 -4.36
CA ASN A 38 14.35 -12.57 -3.99
C ASN A 38 13.09 -13.42 -4.16
N GLY A 39 11.91 -12.86 -3.88
CA GLY A 39 10.62 -13.49 -4.13
C GLY A 39 10.35 -13.74 -5.62
N ALA A 40 10.74 -12.80 -6.49
CA ALA A 40 10.64 -12.99 -7.94
C ALA A 40 11.57 -14.13 -8.39
N GLY A 41 12.77 -14.21 -7.82
CA GLY A 41 13.68 -15.34 -8.00
C GLY A 41 13.02 -16.68 -7.67
N LEU A 42 12.35 -16.79 -6.51
CA LEU A 42 11.60 -18.00 -6.13
C LEU A 42 10.49 -18.35 -7.13
N MET A 43 9.75 -17.35 -7.64
CA MET A 43 8.71 -17.56 -8.65
C MET A 43 9.27 -18.06 -9.99
N ILE A 44 10.46 -17.58 -10.40
CA ILE A 44 11.16 -18.11 -11.58
C ILE A 44 11.56 -19.56 -11.35
N LEU A 45 12.08 -19.91 -10.17
CA LEU A 45 12.43 -21.31 -9.83
C LEU A 45 11.22 -22.26 -9.86
N LEU A 46 10.03 -21.75 -9.52
CA LEU A 46 8.76 -22.47 -9.60
C LEU A 46 8.21 -22.60 -11.03
N GLY A 47 8.87 -21.98 -12.03
CA GLY A 47 8.40 -21.96 -13.42
C GLY A 47 7.28 -20.94 -13.67
N ALA A 48 7.01 -20.02 -12.74
CA ALA A 48 5.95 -19.00 -12.82
C ALA A 48 6.48 -17.66 -13.36
N GLU A 49 7.00 -17.66 -14.58
CA GLU A 49 7.71 -16.51 -15.19
C GLU A 49 6.85 -15.24 -15.27
N PHE A 50 5.59 -15.35 -15.71
CA PHE A 50 4.68 -14.21 -15.79
C PHE A 50 4.48 -13.56 -14.42
N LEU A 51 4.27 -14.38 -13.38
CA LEU A 51 4.04 -13.89 -12.02
C LEU A 51 5.30 -13.24 -11.44
N ALA A 52 6.48 -13.79 -11.72
CA ALA A 52 7.76 -13.21 -11.34
C ALA A 52 7.96 -11.81 -11.94
N MET A 53 7.69 -11.65 -13.23
CA MET A 53 7.77 -10.35 -13.90
C MET A 53 6.76 -9.35 -13.34
N MET A 54 5.53 -9.78 -13.06
CA MET A 54 4.52 -8.94 -12.42
C MET A 54 4.94 -8.50 -11.01
N LEU A 55 5.60 -9.38 -10.24
CA LEU A 55 6.13 -9.04 -8.93
C LEU A 55 7.16 -7.91 -9.01
N ILE A 56 8.06 -7.96 -10.00
CA ILE A 56 9.05 -6.91 -10.22
C ILE A 56 8.39 -5.61 -10.68
N VAL A 57 7.56 -5.65 -11.72
CA VAL A 57 6.98 -4.41 -12.30
C VAL A 57 6.06 -3.70 -11.31
N ILE A 58 5.16 -4.43 -10.65
CA ILE A 58 4.14 -3.81 -9.79
C ILE A 58 4.69 -3.55 -8.40
N TYR A 59 5.25 -4.56 -7.73
CA TYR A 59 5.64 -4.41 -6.33
C TYR A 59 6.96 -3.68 -6.16
N VAL A 60 7.99 -4.03 -6.95
CA VAL A 60 9.27 -3.30 -6.91
C VAL A 60 9.16 -1.98 -7.64
N GLY A 61 8.65 -1.98 -8.88
CA GLY A 61 8.66 -0.81 -9.76
C GLY A 61 7.70 0.30 -9.36
N ALA A 62 6.44 -0.02 -9.06
CA ALA A 62 5.43 0.98 -8.72
C ALA A 62 5.28 1.18 -7.21
N VAL A 63 4.94 0.11 -6.48
CA VAL A 63 4.52 0.22 -5.07
C VAL A 63 5.68 0.61 -4.16
N ALA A 64 6.79 -0.13 -4.18
CA ALA A 64 7.91 0.13 -3.29
C ALA A 64 8.62 1.47 -3.58
N VAL A 65 8.73 1.85 -4.86
CA VAL A 65 9.29 3.14 -5.27
C VAL A 65 8.38 4.31 -4.86
N LEU A 66 7.05 4.16 -5.01
CA LEU A 66 6.10 5.16 -4.49
C LEU A 66 6.27 5.32 -2.99
N PHE A 67 6.38 4.22 -2.24
CA PHE A 67 6.66 4.27 -0.82
C PHE A 67 7.95 5.03 -0.53
N LEU A 68 9.04 4.75 -1.25
CA LEU A 68 10.33 5.44 -1.09
C LEU A 68 10.18 6.96 -1.24
N PHE A 69 9.49 7.43 -2.29
CA PHE A 69 9.22 8.85 -2.47
C PHE A 69 8.42 9.45 -1.31
N VAL A 70 7.34 8.77 -0.89
CA VAL A 70 6.48 9.24 0.20
C VAL A 70 7.24 9.35 1.51
N ILE A 71 8.00 8.32 1.89
CA ILE A 71 8.74 8.33 3.16
C ILE A 71 9.93 9.29 3.14
N MET A 72 10.49 9.62 1.97
CA MET A 72 11.58 10.59 1.86
C MET A 72 11.06 12.02 1.95
N MET A 73 9.88 12.28 1.38
CA MET A 73 9.20 13.57 1.54
C MET A 73 8.70 13.80 2.98
N LEU A 74 8.31 12.72 3.67
CA LEU A 74 7.86 12.80 5.05
C LEU A 74 9.08 12.84 5.98
N ASP A 75 9.31 13.97 6.63
CA ASP A 75 10.40 14.09 7.60
C ASP A 75 10.03 13.35 8.90
N MET A 76 10.29 12.04 8.93
CA MET A 76 9.96 11.13 10.03
C MET A 76 10.96 11.27 11.19
N HIS A 77 10.87 12.37 11.94
CA HIS A 77 11.61 12.53 13.19
C HIS A 77 10.95 11.73 14.32
N PHE A 78 11.36 10.47 14.49
CA PHE A 78 10.99 9.65 15.65
C PHE A 78 11.67 10.16 16.92
N ASN A 79 11.15 11.24 17.48
CA ASN A 79 11.55 11.70 18.80
C ASN A 79 10.42 11.43 19.79
N LYS A 80 10.41 10.24 20.43
CA LYS A 80 10.02 10.01 21.84
C LYS A 80 9.84 8.53 22.24
N THR A 81 10.38 8.25 23.43
CA THR A 81 9.96 7.24 24.43
C THR A 81 9.96 5.76 24.03
N ILE A 82 11.16 5.16 24.10
CA ILE A 82 11.44 3.70 24.10
C ILE A 82 10.64 2.93 25.19
N THR A 83 10.05 3.64 26.15
CA THR A 83 9.32 3.06 27.30
C THR A 83 8.04 2.34 26.92
N GLN A 84 7.26 2.81 25.94
CA GLN A 84 6.02 2.13 25.52
C GLN A 84 6.25 0.95 24.56
N LEU A 85 7.31 0.98 23.76
CA LEU A 85 7.71 -0.14 22.91
C LEU A 85 8.04 -1.41 23.73
N LYS A 86 8.70 -1.25 24.89
CA LYS A 86 9.04 -2.39 25.76
C LYS A 86 7.82 -3.04 26.42
N ALA A 87 6.79 -2.25 26.76
CA ALA A 87 5.61 -2.77 27.44
C ALA A 87 4.80 -3.74 26.55
N ASN A 88 4.69 -3.43 25.25
CA ASN A 88 3.91 -4.25 24.32
C ASN A 88 4.75 -5.31 23.58
N LEU A 89 6.08 -5.27 23.69
CA LEU A 89 6.98 -6.22 23.01
C LEU A 89 6.74 -7.67 23.46
N ALA A 90 6.55 -7.88 24.76
CA ALA A 90 6.28 -9.21 25.32
C ALA A 90 4.96 -9.79 24.79
N LEU A 91 3.91 -8.96 24.68
CA LEU A 91 2.62 -9.38 24.13
C LEU A 91 2.73 -9.70 22.63
N SER A 92 3.40 -8.84 21.84
CA SER A 92 3.61 -9.08 20.41
C SER A 92 4.40 -10.37 20.15
N ILE A 93 5.44 -10.65 20.95
CA ILE A 93 6.22 -11.89 20.84
C ILE A 93 5.35 -13.09 21.20
N PHE A 94 4.55 -13.01 22.27
CA PHE A 94 3.67 -14.09 22.68
C PHE A 94 2.66 -14.45 21.57
N ILE A 95 2.03 -13.45 20.95
CA ILE A 95 1.10 -13.65 19.83
C ILE A 95 1.83 -14.24 18.61
N ALA A 96 3.01 -13.73 18.26
CA ALA A 96 3.81 -14.25 17.15
C ALA A 96 4.21 -15.73 17.38
N LEU A 97 4.53 -16.10 18.62
CA LEU A 97 4.89 -17.47 19.00
C LEU A 97 3.70 -18.43 18.88
N ILE A 98 2.50 -17.98 19.27
CA ILE A 98 1.26 -18.75 19.09
C ILE A 98 1.00 -18.98 17.59
N MET A 99 1.05 -17.93 16.77
CA MET A 99 0.82 -18.08 15.33
C MET A 99 1.89 -18.95 14.66
N PHE A 100 3.14 -18.87 15.11
CA PHE A 100 4.20 -19.75 14.63
C PHE A 100 3.98 -21.21 15.05
N ALA A 101 3.56 -21.45 16.29
CA ALA A 101 3.22 -22.78 16.77
C ALA A 101 2.04 -23.37 15.99
N ASP A 102 1.00 -22.57 15.70
CA ASP A 102 -0.15 -23.00 14.89
C ASP A 102 0.30 -23.42 13.49
N LEU A 103 1.16 -22.63 12.82
CA LEU A 103 1.71 -23.01 11.52
C LEU A 103 2.50 -24.32 11.58
N VAL A 104 3.34 -24.51 12.61
CA VAL A 104 4.13 -25.74 12.80
C VAL A 104 3.21 -26.95 13.05
N ILE A 105 2.17 -26.79 13.87
CA ILE A 105 1.18 -27.83 14.14
C ILE A 105 0.43 -28.20 12.85
N ILE A 106 0.00 -27.22 12.05
CA ILE A 106 -0.66 -27.45 10.75
C ILE A 106 0.27 -28.21 9.81
N ILE A 107 1.56 -27.87 9.75
CA ILE A 107 2.52 -28.58 8.89
C ILE A 107 2.74 -30.02 9.38
N LEU A 108 2.89 -30.24 10.69
CA LEU A 108 3.16 -31.56 11.26
C LEU A 108 1.96 -32.52 11.21
N LEU A 109 0.75 -32.01 11.54
CA LEU A 109 -0.48 -32.81 11.58
C LEU A 109 -1.15 -32.88 10.20
N GLY A 110 -1.18 -31.76 9.48
CA GLY A 110 -1.87 -31.63 8.19
C GLY A 110 -1.23 -32.48 7.09
N THR A 111 0.10 -32.60 7.09
CA THR A 111 0.81 -33.41 6.07
C THR A 111 0.64 -34.91 6.23
N LYS A 112 0.22 -35.40 7.41
CA LYS A 112 0.13 -36.84 7.70
C LYS A 112 -1.05 -37.54 7.01
N ASN A 113 -2.12 -36.79 6.70
CA ASN A 113 -3.32 -37.32 6.02
C ASN A 113 -3.44 -36.85 4.57
N ILE A 114 -2.50 -36.04 4.09
CA ILE A 114 -2.44 -35.61 2.68
C ILE A 114 -1.56 -36.63 1.95
N ASN A 115 -2.20 -37.62 1.33
CA ASN A 115 -1.55 -38.35 0.26
C ASN A 115 -1.27 -37.34 -0.86
N PHE A 116 -0.05 -36.82 -0.91
CA PHE A 116 0.48 -36.19 -2.11
C PHE A 116 0.49 -37.26 -3.19
N ASN A 117 -0.63 -37.41 -3.90
CA ASN A 117 -0.65 -38.15 -5.12
C ASN A 117 0.28 -37.38 -6.06
N SER A 118 1.56 -37.78 -6.08
CA SER A 118 2.63 -37.24 -6.91
C SER A 118 2.33 -37.36 -8.41
N ASN A 119 1.20 -37.98 -8.75
CA ASN A 119 0.61 -38.06 -10.07
C ASN A 119 -0.22 -36.84 -10.47
N VAL A 120 -0.37 -35.82 -9.61
CA VAL A 120 -0.64 -34.46 -10.10
C VAL A 120 0.70 -33.84 -10.48
N SER A 121 1.41 -34.49 -11.40
CA SER A 121 2.25 -33.72 -12.30
C SER A 121 1.28 -32.77 -12.98
N PHE A 122 1.34 -31.49 -12.62
CA PHE A 122 0.91 -30.47 -13.57
C PHE A 122 1.66 -30.84 -14.83
N VAL A 123 0.97 -31.39 -15.83
CA VAL A 123 1.54 -31.58 -17.13
C VAL A 123 1.77 -30.15 -17.59
N ILE A 124 2.98 -29.65 -17.33
CA ILE A 124 3.50 -28.47 -17.96
C ILE A 124 3.61 -28.90 -19.41
N THR A 125 2.49 -28.77 -20.14
CA THR A 125 2.53 -28.86 -21.58
C THR A 125 3.40 -27.69 -21.99
N ASN A 126 4.68 -27.94 -22.26
CA ASN A 126 5.66 -26.93 -22.70
C ASN A 126 5.21 -26.15 -23.96
N ASN A 127 4.09 -26.54 -24.56
CA ASN A 127 3.53 -25.89 -25.74
C ASN A 127 2.73 -24.61 -25.46
N ILE A 128 2.39 -24.28 -24.21
CA ILE A 128 1.60 -23.09 -23.91
C ILE A 128 2.38 -22.18 -22.96
N SER A 129 2.55 -20.92 -23.35
CA SER A 129 3.20 -19.91 -22.49
C SER A 129 2.34 -19.63 -21.25
N ASN A 130 3.00 -19.44 -20.10
CA ASN A 130 2.32 -19.09 -18.83
C ASN A 130 1.37 -17.89 -18.97
N THR A 131 1.80 -16.87 -19.70
CA THR A 131 0.99 -15.68 -19.99
C THR A 131 -0.30 -16.04 -20.73
N LYS A 132 -0.23 -16.95 -21.72
CA LYS A 132 -1.41 -17.36 -22.49
C LYS A 132 -2.35 -18.21 -21.65
N ALA A 133 -1.81 -19.12 -20.83
CA ALA A 133 -2.61 -19.96 -19.93
C ALA A 133 -3.38 -19.12 -18.91
N ILE A 134 -2.69 -18.20 -18.22
CA ILE A 134 -3.32 -17.30 -17.25
C ILE A 134 -4.35 -16.41 -17.94
N GLY A 135 -4.02 -15.83 -19.11
CA GLY A 135 -4.96 -15.02 -19.87
C GLY A 135 -6.22 -15.79 -20.28
N GLY A 136 -6.08 -17.05 -20.70
CA GLY A 136 -7.22 -17.89 -21.06
C GLY A 136 -8.23 -18.02 -19.92
N ILE A 137 -7.76 -18.36 -18.73
CA ILE A 137 -8.58 -18.56 -17.52
C ILE A 137 -9.16 -17.22 -17.02
N LEU A 138 -8.35 -16.16 -17.06
CA LEU A 138 -8.71 -14.86 -16.51
C LEU A 138 -9.85 -14.17 -17.29
N TYR A 139 -9.87 -14.36 -18.61
CA TYR A 139 -10.93 -13.82 -19.47
C TYR A 139 -12.13 -14.75 -19.69
N THR A 140 -12.08 -16.01 -19.24
CA THR A 140 -13.20 -16.95 -19.36
C THR A 140 -13.86 -17.18 -18.00
N ASP A 141 -13.20 -17.89 -17.10
CA ASP A 141 -13.75 -18.29 -15.80
C ASP A 141 -13.76 -17.13 -14.80
N PHE A 142 -12.71 -16.29 -14.80
CA PHE A 142 -12.55 -15.18 -13.84
C PHE A 142 -12.86 -13.80 -14.43
N MET A 143 -13.72 -13.75 -15.45
CA MET A 143 -14.11 -12.49 -16.10
C MET A 143 -14.69 -11.47 -15.09
N LEU A 144 -15.53 -11.93 -14.16
CA LEU A 144 -16.21 -11.05 -13.21
C LEU A 144 -15.24 -10.48 -12.15
N PRO A 145 -14.40 -11.28 -11.47
CA PRO A 145 -13.32 -10.74 -10.62
C PRO A 145 -12.37 -9.79 -11.35
N PHE A 146 -12.05 -10.06 -12.62
CA PHE A 146 -11.21 -9.18 -13.42
C PHE A 146 -11.86 -7.80 -13.64
N GLN A 147 -13.15 -7.78 -13.98
CA GLN A 147 -13.89 -6.52 -14.13
C GLN A 147 -14.00 -5.75 -12.80
N MET A 148 -14.20 -6.46 -11.69
CA MET A 148 -14.21 -5.86 -10.36
C MET A 148 -12.85 -5.25 -9.99
N ALA A 149 -11.73 -5.92 -10.33
CA ALA A 149 -10.40 -5.34 -10.13
C ALA A 149 -10.20 -4.05 -10.93
N GLY A 150 -10.73 -3.98 -12.17
CA GLY A 150 -10.75 -2.75 -12.97
C GLY A 150 -11.52 -1.61 -12.30
N LEU A 151 -12.69 -1.91 -11.73
CA LEU A 151 -13.48 -0.93 -10.96
C LEU A 151 -12.74 -0.46 -9.70
N ILE A 152 -12.06 -1.35 -8.98
CA ILE A 152 -11.26 -1.01 -7.80
C ILE A 152 -10.14 -0.04 -8.19
N LEU A 153 -9.42 -0.30 -9.29
CA LEU A 153 -8.37 0.61 -9.78
C LEU A 153 -8.93 1.97 -10.19
N PHE A 154 -10.10 1.99 -10.84
CA PHE A 154 -10.77 3.24 -11.21
C PHE A 154 -11.16 4.07 -9.97
N VAL A 155 -11.76 3.43 -8.97
CA VAL A 155 -12.11 4.09 -7.70
C VAL A 155 -10.87 4.56 -6.96
N ALA A 156 -9.80 3.76 -6.93
CA ALA A 156 -8.53 4.15 -6.30
C ALA A 156 -7.93 5.41 -6.95
N MET A 157 -8.01 5.54 -8.27
CA MET A 157 -7.57 6.74 -8.99
C MET A 157 -8.39 7.97 -8.59
N ILE A 158 -9.73 7.87 -8.59
CA ILE A 158 -10.62 8.96 -8.17
C ILE A 158 -10.35 9.36 -6.71
N ALA A 159 -10.21 8.38 -5.82
CA ALA A 159 -9.92 8.62 -4.41
C ALA A 159 -8.58 9.34 -4.21
N CYS A 160 -7.52 8.90 -4.90
CA CYS A 160 -6.22 9.54 -4.84
C CYS A 160 -6.26 11.00 -5.33
N ILE A 161 -6.91 11.27 -6.47
CA ILE A 161 -7.03 12.63 -7.03
C ILE A 161 -7.82 13.54 -6.08
N THR A 162 -8.97 13.07 -5.58
CA THR A 162 -9.82 13.88 -4.69
C THR A 162 -9.15 14.19 -3.35
N LEU A 163 -8.37 13.26 -2.79
CA LEU A 163 -7.60 13.47 -1.56
C LEU A 163 -6.41 14.41 -1.73
N THR A 164 -5.74 14.35 -2.87
CA THR A 164 -4.54 15.18 -3.14
C THR A 164 -4.87 16.58 -3.68
N LEU A 165 -6.12 16.81 -4.10
CA LEU A 165 -6.57 18.11 -4.62
C LEU A 165 -6.63 19.16 -3.51
N LYS A 166 -5.51 19.84 -3.26
CA LYS A 166 -5.43 20.94 -2.32
C LYS A 166 -6.18 22.17 -2.84
N LYS A 167 -7.24 22.57 -2.13
CA LYS A 167 -7.87 23.88 -2.39
C LYS A 167 -6.92 24.98 -1.92
N ARG A 168 -6.60 25.93 -2.81
CA ARG A 168 -5.77 27.09 -2.48
C ARG A 168 -6.59 28.06 -1.64
N GLU A 169 -6.22 28.20 -0.37
CA GLU A 169 -6.79 29.21 0.53
C GLU A 169 -6.31 30.62 0.11
N GLY A 170 -7.18 31.62 0.25
CA GLY A 170 -6.90 33.01 -0.14
C GLY A 170 -7.29 33.41 -1.57
N VAL A 171 -7.80 32.49 -2.39
CA VAL A 171 -8.39 32.85 -3.69
C VAL A 171 -9.85 33.21 -3.49
N LYS A 172 -10.21 34.48 -3.67
CA LYS A 172 -11.60 34.92 -3.69
C LYS A 172 -12.32 34.23 -4.84
N ARG A 173 -13.32 33.40 -4.53
CA ARG A 173 -14.20 32.77 -5.50
C ARG A 173 -15.57 33.42 -5.44
N GLN A 174 -16.18 33.60 -6.60
CA GLN A 174 -17.54 34.12 -6.70
C GLN A 174 -18.53 33.02 -6.28
N ASP A 175 -19.35 33.31 -5.27
CA ASP A 175 -20.52 32.50 -4.94
C ASP A 175 -21.76 33.24 -5.43
N ILE A 176 -22.21 32.88 -6.64
CA ILE A 176 -23.34 33.52 -7.32
C ILE A 176 -24.61 33.46 -6.47
N SER A 177 -24.81 32.36 -5.74
CA SER A 177 -25.99 32.18 -4.89
C SER A 177 -26.00 33.15 -3.71
N LYS A 178 -24.85 33.38 -3.07
CA LYS A 178 -24.72 34.39 -2.00
C LYS A 178 -24.86 35.82 -2.54
N GLN A 179 -24.32 36.09 -3.73
CA GLN A 179 -24.38 37.43 -4.34
C GLN A 179 -25.79 37.81 -4.79
N LEU A 180 -26.58 36.85 -5.29
CA LEU A 180 -27.97 37.08 -5.67
C LEU A 180 -28.90 37.20 -4.45
N ARG A 181 -28.58 36.57 -3.32
CA ARG A 181 -29.37 36.62 -2.07
C ARG A 181 -29.14 37.89 -1.23
N HIS A 182 -28.63 38.95 -1.84
CA HIS A 182 -28.32 40.17 -1.13
C HIS A 182 -29.59 40.95 -0.79
N ASN A 183 -29.87 41.11 0.52
CA ASN A 183 -30.97 41.91 1.02
C ASN A 183 -30.46 43.22 1.63
N LYS A 184 -31.31 44.25 1.65
CA LYS A 184 -31.01 45.59 2.18
C LYS A 184 -30.31 45.55 3.55
N GLU A 185 -30.76 44.64 4.42
CA GLU A 185 -30.24 44.42 5.78
C GLU A 185 -28.78 43.95 5.83
N ASN A 186 -28.34 43.12 4.88
CA ASN A 186 -26.96 42.59 4.83
C ASN A 186 -26.01 43.52 4.07
N THR A 187 -26.54 44.42 3.25
CA THR A 187 -25.77 45.29 2.36
C THR A 187 -25.39 46.63 2.97
N ILE A 188 -26.21 47.16 3.87
CA ILE A 188 -26.05 48.52 4.38
C ILE A 188 -25.84 48.47 5.89
N LEU A 189 -24.63 48.79 6.33
CA LEU A 189 -24.30 49.01 7.74
C LEU A 189 -24.33 50.51 8.03
N MET A 190 -25.40 50.98 8.69
CA MET A 190 -25.50 52.37 9.14
C MET A 190 -24.67 52.57 10.42
N THR A 191 -23.39 52.91 10.26
CA THR A 191 -22.50 53.24 11.39
C THR A 191 -22.38 54.74 11.57
N LYS A 192 -22.42 55.22 12.82
CA LYS A 192 -22.06 56.62 13.13
C LYS A 192 -20.52 56.73 13.24
N PRO A 193 -19.85 57.43 12.31
CA PRO A 193 -18.40 57.57 12.36
C PRO A 193 -17.98 58.47 13.54
N ILE A 194 -16.89 58.09 14.19
CA ILE A 194 -16.28 58.86 15.28
C ILE A 194 -15.30 59.84 14.62
N LEU A 195 -15.36 61.13 14.97
CA LEU A 195 -14.49 62.16 14.39
C LEU A 195 -13.00 61.77 14.55
N ASN A 196 -12.20 61.88 13.48
CA ASN A 196 -10.77 61.49 13.39
C ASN A 196 -10.42 60.00 13.49
N LYS A 197 -11.38 59.06 13.44
CA LYS A 197 -11.09 57.64 13.18
C LYS A 197 -11.73 57.22 11.86
N GLY A 198 -10.91 56.78 10.91
CA GLY A 198 -11.40 56.22 9.64
C GLY A 198 -12.28 54.98 9.87
N VAL A 199 -12.95 54.53 8.82
CA VAL A 199 -13.88 53.37 8.84
C VAL A 199 -13.13 52.02 8.89
N GLU A 200 -12.01 51.96 9.63
CA GLU A 200 -11.09 50.82 9.67
C GLU A 200 -11.56 49.69 10.60
N ASN A 201 -12.51 49.97 11.50
CA ASN A 201 -13.01 49.00 12.48
C ASN A 201 -14.18 48.13 11.98
N ILE A 202 -14.56 48.23 10.70
CA ILE A 202 -15.63 47.39 10.14
C ILE A 202 -14.99 46.15 9.54
N LYS A 203 -15.21 44.99 10.19
CA LYS A 203 -14.84 43.69 9.62
C LYS A 203 -15.76 43.40 8.43
N TYR A 204 -15.17 43.33 7.24
CA TYR A 204 -15.83 42.86 6.03
C TYR A 204 -15.75 41.32 6.04
N GLU A 205 -16.87 40.64 6.35
CA GLU A 205 -17.02 39.20 6.13
C GLU A 205 -17.47 38.89 4.70
#